data_AF-Q6YZW1-F1
#
_entry.id   AF-Q6YZW1-F1
#
_cell.length_a   1.000
_cell.length_b   1.000
_cell.length_c   1.000
_cell.angle_alpha   90.00
_cell.angle_beta   90.00
_cell.angle_gamma   90.00
#
_symmetry.space_group_name_H-M   'P 1'
#
loop_
_entity.id
_entity.type
_entity.pdbx_description
1 polymer ?
#
loop_
_entity_poly.entity_id
_entity_poly.type
_entity_poly.pdbx_seq_one_letter_code
_entity_poly.pdbx_strand_id
1 'polypeptide(L)'
;MAVSSELEGLQDVEPSRFIAFSFPNPLLLLDHASDPYAHGGHEFLRVAVLDHSSPHPSPRTAAMLVPAGRHRDWIFSTRAGHLHLLLASRSQCSHLSRLILVGPELSAPSPSRVVVVAAAARPDPDPAHARLLPLLLALCPRAAFGGDAIPDVPLLSFHDDLLRLAPVKVVAGPVVGEMVVEDVAVDCAPRSAELRRRLRFKRMPFLVQTQVRLVRQLSPGDSLMLDALDEVGGGSLQPEVGGELVQPYLQAMAAGLAVIAPSMDESFRLGGKPRCLCAGIGGGALLMSIRMGLQCDVLGIEADGVVLDVARSHFGLVEDEFLQVRVGDAIQMIQDFAHQGDPDMNFSAIMVDLDSSDAICGVSAPPLEMTKESILLASRTILHRDGAFILNVIPPAADGSFYKGLIDVLRHVFSELYEINVSNGENFVLVATVSPVETILADSSGSVLTKLRKLAGDFLEHITRI
;
A
#
# COMPACT_ATOMS: atom_id res chain seq x y z
N MET A 1 42.53 -6.99 12.57
CA MET A 1 41.45 -6.07 12.97
C MET A 1 40.59 -6.82 13.97
N ALA A 2 40.28 -6.23 15.13
CA ALA A 2 39.31 -6.83 16.04
C ALA A 2 37.98 -6.90 15.29
N VAL A 3 37.50 -8.11 15.03
CA VAL A 3 36.15 -8.31 14.49
C VAL A 3 35.20 -7.83 15.58
N SER A 4 34.23 -6.98 15.25
CA SER A 4 33.21 -6.56 16.22
C SER A 4 32.62 -7.81 16.88
N SER A 5 32.49 -7.82 18.21
CA SER A 5 31.88 -8.95 18.95
C SER A 5 30.48 -9.29 18.43
N GLU A 6 29.77 -8.31 17.88
CA GLU A 6 28.47 -8.50 17.23
C GLU A 6 28.57 -9.35 15.95
N LEU A 7 29.65 -9.20 15.18
CA LEU A 7 29.89 -10.00 13.97
C LEU A 7 30.40 -11.40 14.31
N GLU A 8 31.12 -11.59 15.43
CA GLU A 8 31.49 -12.93 15.90
C GLU A 8 30.25 -13.77 16.23
N GLY A 9 29.20 -13.14 16.78
CA GLY A 9 27.93 -13.81 17.08
C GLY A 9 27.26 -14.44 15.85
N LEU A 10 27.49 -13.90 14.65
CA LEU A 10 26.92 -14.43 13.39
C LEU A 10 27.44 -15.83 13.03
N GLN A 11 28.43 -16.38 13.73
CA GLN A 11 28.88 -17.76 13.52
C GLN A 11 27.80 -18.80 13.83
N ASP A 12 26.84 -18.48 14.70
CA ASP A 12 25.70 -19.31 15.04
C ASP A 12 24.39 -18.66 14.62
N VAL A 13 23.31 -19.43 14.50
CA VAL A 13 21.95 -18.92 14.28
C VAL A 13 21.30 -18.68 15.63
N GLU A 14 20.81 -17.48 15.88
CA GLU A 14 20.01 -17.18 17.07
C GLU A 14 18.58 -16.80 16.71
N PRO A 15 17.56 -17.28 17.47
CA PRO A 15 16.20 -16.85 17.27
C PRO A 15 16.11 -15.32 17.28
N SER A 16 15.46 -14.77 16.25
CA SER A 16 15.09 -13.35 16.23
C SER A 16 16.26 -12.35 16.11
N ARG A 17 17.50 -12.80 15.91
CA ARG A 17 18.65 -11.89 15.75
C ARG A 17 18.51 -11.05 14.49
N PHE A 18 18.82 -9.76 14.61
CA PHE A 18 18.92 -8.82 13.49
C PHE A 18 20.13 -7.91 13.69
N ILE A 19 21.09 -7.95 12.78
CA ILE A 19 22.30 -7.13 12.81
C ILE A 19 22.42 -6.42 11.47
N ALA A 20 22.73 -5.12 11.49
CA ALA A 20 23.01 -4.36 10.27
C ALA A 20 24.31 -3.56 10.44
N PHE A 21 25.14 -3.54 9.40
CA PHE A 21 26.44 -2.87 9.41
C PHE A 21 26.83 -2.40 7.99
N SER A 22 27.76 -1.45 7.93
CA SER A 22 28.34 -0.95 6.69
C SER A 22 29.53 -1.80 6.25
N PHE A 23 29.64 -2.09 4.96
CA PHE A 23 30.71 -2.87 4.37
C PHE A 23 31.26 -2.19 3.10
N PRO A 24 32.58 -2.14 2.86
CA PRO A 24 33.15 -1.57 1.64
C PRO A 24 32.53 -2.20 0.39
N ASN A 25 32.06 -1.39 -0.56
CA ASN A 25 31.30 -1.87 -1.70
C ASN A 25 32.18 -2.69 -2.67
N PRO A 26 32.00 -4.03 -2.76
CA PRO A 26 32.81 -4.86 -3.66
C PRO A 26 32.36 -4.76 -5.13
N LEU A 27 31.22 -4.10 -5.38
CA LEU A 27 30.58 -3.93 -6.69
C LEU A 27 31.16 -2.75 -7.47
N LEU A 28 31.92 -1.84 -6.85
CA LEU A 28 32.54 -0.67 -7.52
C LEU A 28 33.46 -1.03 -8.71
N LEU A 29 33.87 -2.29 -8.83
CA LEU A 29 34.71 -2.79 -9.91
C LEU A 29 33.92 -3.49 -11.02
N LEU A 30 32.59 -3.58 -10.92
CA LEU A 30 31.73 -4.00 -12.01
C LEU A 30 31.59 -2.87 -13.03
N ASP A 31 31.36 -3.25 -14.29
CA ASP A 31 30.91 -2.31 -15.30
C ASP A 31 29.56 -1.71 -14.91
N HIS A 32 29.30 -0.46 -15.31
CA HIS A 32 28.06 0.25 -14.98
C HIS A 32 26.77 -0.52 -15.33
N ALA A 33 26.80 -1.38 -16.35
CA ALA A 33 25.65 -2.20 -16.74
C ALA A 33 25.40 -3.41 -15.81
N SER A 34 26.41 -3.81 -15.04
CA SER A 34 26.35 -4.97 -14.13
C SER A 34 26.35 -4.57 -12.65
N ASP A 35 26.68 -3.33 -12.32
CA ASP A 35 26.51 -2.79 -10.97
C ASP A 35 25.04 -2.35 -10.75
N PRO A 36 24.27 -3.05 -9.89
CA PRO A 36 22.88 -2.66 -9.59
C PRO A 36 22.78 -1.28 -8.92
N TYR A 37 23.87 -0.72 -8.39
CA TYR A 37 23.90 0.54 -7.66
C TYR A 37 24.80 1.60 -8.31
N ALA A 38 25.14 1.43 -9.59
CA ALA A 38 26.12 2.25 -10.30
C ALA A 38 25.80 3.75 -10.32
N HIS A 39 24.52 4.13 -10.18
CA HIS A 39 24.06 5.52 -10.21
C HIS A 39 24.33 6.32 -8.92
N GLY A 40 24.72 5.65 -7.83
CA GLY A 40 24.85 6.29 -6.51
C GLY A 40 26.27 6.44 -5.99
N GLY A 41 27.28 5.89 -6.68
CA GLY A 41 28.70 6.01 -6.27
C GLY A 41 28.97 5.55 -4.84
N HIS A 42 28.25 4.54 -4.36
CA HIS A 42 28.27 4.16 -2.95
C HIS A 42 29.58 3.47 -2.58
N GLU A 43 30.43 4.13 -1.79
CA GLU A 43 31.67 3.52 -1.27
C GLU A 43 31.39 2.37 -0.30
N PHE A 44 30.24 2.42 0.39
CA PHE A 44 29.80 1.41 1.34
C PHE A 44 28.41 0.90 1.01
N LEU A 45 28.20 -0.38 1.24
CA LEU A 45 26.89 -1.03 1.21
C LEU A 45 26.48 -1.38 2.64
N ARG A 46 25.19 -1.23 2.90
CA ARG A 46 24.55 -1.80 4.08
C ARG A 46 24.38 -3.30 3.89
N VAL A 47 24.83 -4.05 4.87
CA VAL A 47 24.60 -5.49 5.01
C VAL A 47 23.74 -5.70 6.24
N ALA A 48 22.62 -6.38 6.08
CA ALA A 48 21.69 -6.68 7.16
C ALA A 48 21.41 -8.17 7.20
N VAL A 49 21.57 -8.79 8.36
CA VAL A 49 21.46 -10.22 8.60
C VAL A 49 20.32 -10.47 9.58
N LEU A 50 19.35 -11.27 9.15
CA LEU A 50 18.24 -11.74 9.96
C LEU A 50 18.33 -13.24 10.15
N ASP A 51 18.28 -13.68 11.41
CA ASP A 51 18.12 -15.09 11.76
C ASP A 51 16.66 -15.41 12.12
N HIS A 52 16.19 -16.57 11.67
CA HIS A 52 14.91 -17.13 12.08
C HIS A 52 15.10 -18.51 12.71
N SER A 53 14.37 -18.76 13.79
CA SER A 53 14.43 -20.01 14.54
C SER A 53 13.87 -21.18 13.73
N SER A 54 14.76 -22.01 13.23
CA SER A 54 14.51 -23.44 13.05
C SER A 54 15.78 -24.15 13.50
N PRO A 55 15.77 -24.95 14.59
CA PRO A 55 16.92 -25.75 14.98
C PRO A 55 17.06 -26.90 13.98
N HIS A 56 17.49 -26.57 12.77
CA HIS A 56 17.78 -27.51 11.72
C HIS A 56 19.29 -27.82 11.79
N PRO A 57 19.70 -29.11 11.68
CA PRO A 57 21.10 -29.49 11.75
C PRO A 57 21.97 -28.87 10.63
N SER A 58 21.35 -28.35 9.58
CA SER A 58 22.00 -27.67 8.47
C SER A 58 21.25 -26.39 8.14
N PRO A 59 21.58 -25.26 8.80
CA PRO A 59 20.89 -23.99 8.55
C PRO A 59 21.17 -23.51 7.14
N ARG A 60 20.13 -23.07 6.42
CA ARG A 60 20.26 -22.50 5.08
C ARG A 60 20.29 -20.98 5.13
N THR A 61 21.22 -20.41 4.38
CA THR A 61 21.36 -18.96 4.18
C THR A 61 20.90 -18.61 2.78
N ALA A 62 20.17 -17.51 2.64
CA ALA A 62 19.94 -16.87 1.35
C ALA A 62 20.32 -15.40 1.44
N ALA A 63 20.67 -14.83 0.30
CA ALA A 63 20.98 -13.42 0.17
C ALA A 63 19.96 -12.74 -0.74
N MET A 64 19.86 -11.42 -0.66
CA MET A 64 19.01 -10.61 -1.51
C MET A 64 19.67 -9.25 -1.73
N LEU A 65 19.74 -8.84 -2.99
CA LEU A 65 20.04 -7.45 -3.32
C LEU A 65 18.78 -6.62 -3.14
N VAL A 66 18.90 -5.54 -2.39
CA VAL A 66 17.82 -4.57 -2.24
C VAL A 66 17.58 -3.90 -3.60
N PRO A 67 16.34 -3.87 -4.12
CA PRO A 67 16.06 -3.16 -5.36
C PRO A 67 16.56 -1.71 -5.30
N ALA A 68 17.20 -1.25 -6.38
CA ALA A 68 17.80 0.08 -6.44
C ALA A 68 16.80 1.18 -6.05
N GLY A 69 17.25 2.16 -5.27
CA GLY A 69 16.42 3.27 -4.79
C GLY A 69 15.32 2.92 -3.77
N ARG A 70 15.12 1.64 -3.45
CA ARG A 70 14.15 1.18 -2.44
C ARG A 70 14.77 0.86 -1.10
N HIS A 71 16.04 1.17 -0.88
CA HIS A 71 16.76 0.87 0.36
C HIS A 71 16.14 1.48 1.62
N ARG A 72 15.28 2.49 1.47
CA ARG A 72 14.54 3.13 2.57
C ARG A 72 13.13 2.58 2.76
N ASP A 73 12.62 1.72 1.88
CA ASP A 73 11.36 1.03 2.08
C ASP A 73 11.50 0.11 3.31
N TRP A 74 10.50 0.02 4.19
CA TRP A 74 10.66 -0.77 5.42
C TRP A 74 10.87 -2.24 5.19
N ILE A 75 10.41 -2.78 4.06
CA ILE A 75 10.62 -4.19 3.72
C ILE A 75 12.12 -4.50 3.58
N PHE A 76 12.92 -3.50 3.19
CA PHE A 76 14.37 -3.60 3.01
C PHE A 76 15.19 -2.90 4.11
N SER A 77 14.61 -1.97 4.87
CA SER A 77 15.34 -1.21 5.90
C SER A 77 15.16 -1.73 7.32
N THR A 78 14.09 -2.46 7.62
CA THR A 78 13.75 -2.84 9.01
C THR A 78 13.78 -4.35 9.27
N ARG A 79 13.97 -4.71 10.54
CA ARG A 79 13.91 -6.10 11.01
C ARG A 79 12.59 -6.79 10.65
N ALA A 80 11.46 -6.12 10.89
CA ALA A 80 10.14 -6.68 10.64
C ALA A 80 9.90 -6.91 9.13
N GLY A 81 10.41 -6.01 8.29
CA GLY A 81 10.40 -6.18 6.83
C GLY A 81 11.20 -7.36 6.32
N HIS A 82 12.38 -7.56 6.90
CA HIS A 82 13.22 -8.71 6.55
C HIS A 82 12.56 -10.01 6.99
N LEU A 83 11.88 -10.00 8.14
CA LEU A 83 11.10 -11.14 8.60
C LEU A 83 9.95 -11.44 7.64
N HIS A 84 9.24 -10.42 7.15
CA HIS A 84 8.22 -10.59 6.12
C HIS A 84 8.80 -11.24 4.86
N LEU A 85 9.92 -10.76 4.33
CA LEU A 85 10.60 -11.36 3.17
C LEU A 85 10.97 -12.83 3.42
N LEU A 86 11.54 -13.12 4.59
CA LEU A 86 11.91 -14.48 4.97
C LEU A 86 10.68 -15.39 5.03
N LEU A 87 9.58 -14.94 5.64
CA LEU A 87 8.33 -15.70 5.74
C LEU A 87 7.68 -15.92 4.37
N ALA A 88 7.62 -14.89 3.53
CA ALA A 88 7.07 -14.96 2.17
C ALA A 88 7.86 -15.92 1.27
N SER A 89 9.18 -16.02 1.48
CA SER A 89 10.05 -16.91 0.70
C SER A 89 9.92 -18.40 1.07
N ARG A 90 9.23 -18.76 2.16
CA ARG A 90 9.13 -20.15 2.64
C ARG A 90 8.42 -21.11 1.68
N SER A 91 7.52 -20.59 0.86
CA SER A 91 6.82 -21.37 -0.17
C SER A 91 7.75 -21.77 -1.32
N GLN A 92 8.83 -21.02 -1.55
CA GLN A 92 9.77 -21.21 -2.66
C GLN A 92 11.11 -21.80 -2.20
N CYS A 93 11.54 -21.48 -0.98
CA CYS A 93 12.81 -21.91 -0.40
C CYS A 93 12.56 -22.72 0.87
N SER A 94 12.99 -23.98 0.88
CA SER A 94 12.89 -24.84 2.06
C SER A 94 13.70 -24.26 3.24
N HIS A 95 13.02 -24.10 4.37
CA HIS A 95 13.53 -23.76 5.71
C HIS A 95 14.77 -22.83 5.76
N LEU A 96 14.67 -21.62 5.21
CA LEU A 96 15.69 -20.59 5.40
C LEU A 96 15.82 -20.23 6.88
N SER A 97 17.05 -20.31 7.38
CA SER A 97 17.43 -19.97 8.76
C SER A 97 18.04 -18.58 8.86
N ARG A 98 18.67 -18.10 7.77
CA ARG A 98 19.28 -16.79 7.67
C ARG A 98 18.95 -16.11 6.35
N LEU A 99 18.57 -14.84 6.41
CA LEU A 99 18.39 -13.97 5.26
C LEU A 99 19.37 -12.79 5.37
N ILE A 100 20.13 -12.55 4.31
CA ILE A 100 21.08 -11.44 4.19
C ILE A 100 20.57 -10.46 3.14
N LEU A 101 20.35 -9.21 3.51
CA LEU A 101 20.05 -8.13 2.56
C LEU A 101 21.29 -7.25 2.37
N VAL A 102 21.61 -6.98 1.11
CA VAL A 102 22.72 -6.11 0.71
C VAL A 102 22.19 -4.99 -0.17
N GLY A 103 22.46 -3.74 0.19
CA GLY A 103 22.00 -2.58 -0.57
C GLY A 103 22.68 -1.28 -0.18
N PRO A 104 22.30 -0.15 -0.79
CA PRO A 104 22.79 1.17 -0.41
C PRO A 104 22.54 1.47 1.08
N GLU A 105 23.40 2.30 1.65
CA GLU A 105 23.23 2.83 3.02
C GLU A 105 21.91 3.59 3.17
N LEU A 106 21.26 3.51 4.34
CA LEU A 106 19.97 4.19 4.57
C LEU A 106 20.06 5.72 4.46
N SER A 107 21.25 6.27 4.74
CA SER A 107 21.59 7.69 4.58
C SER A 107 21.88 8.07 3.12
N ALA A 108 22.09 7.10 2.23
CA ALA A 108 22.38 7.37 0.84
C ALA A 108 21.18 8.02 0.15
N PRO A 109 21.40 9.04 -0.70
CA PRO A 109 20.33 9.66 -1.45
C PRO A 109 19.70 8.65 -2.40
N SER A 110 18.37 8.68 -2.50
CA SER A 110 17.69 7.89 -3.53
C SER A 110 18.00 8.50 -4.90
N PRO A 111 18.30 7.67 -5.91
CA PRO A 111 18.48 8.15 -7.27
C PRO A 111 17.18 8.80 -7.77
N SER A 112 17.31 9.83 -8.61
CA SER A 112 16.16 10.55 -9.17
C SER A 112 15.27 9.67 -10.05
N ARG A 113 15.80 8.54 -10.55
CA ARG A 113 15.10 7.55 -11.34
C ARG A 113 15.64 6.16 -11.05
N VAL A 114 14.75 5.19 -11.02
CA VAL A 114 15.04 3.78 -10.79
C VAL A 114 14.41 2.98 -11.93
N VAL A 115 15.25 2.29 -12.70
CA VAL A 115 14.76 1.19 -13.53
C VAL A 115 14.63 -0.02 -12.63
N VAL A 116 13.40 -0.48 -12.43
CA VAL A 116 13.15 -1.73 -11.70
C VAL A 116 13.29 -2.82 -12.76
N VAL A 117 14.39 -3.56 -12.70
CA VAL A 117 14.62 -4.64 -13.68
C VAL A 117 13.60 -5.75 -13.42
N ALA A 118 12.49 -5.69 -14.16
CA ALA A 118 11.45 -6.69 -14.11
C ALA A 118 11.95 -7.98 -14.75
N ALA A 119 11.97 -9.07 -13.96
CA ALA A 119 12.02 -10.49 -14.33
C ALA A 119 12.98 -10.94 -15.47
N ALA A 120 13.89 -10.10 -15.94
CA ALA A 120 14.96 -10.54 -16.81
C ALA A 120 15.81 -11.51 -15.98
N ALA A 121 15.89 -12.76 -16.44
CA ALA A 121 16.70 -13.76 -15.79
C ALA A 121 18.09 -13.17 -15.53
N ARG A 122 18.50 -13.14 -14.26
CA ARG A 122 19.85 -12.70 -13.90
C ARG A 122 20.83 -13.52 -14.75
N PRO A 123 21.86 -12.89 -15.35
CA PRO A 123 22.88 -13.63 -16.07
C PRO A 123 23.45 -14.70 -15.13
N ASP A 124 23.70 -15.91 -15.66
CA ASP A 124 24.34 -16.99 -14.92
C ASP A 124 25.75 -17.24 -15.52
N PRO A 125 26.84 -16.96 -14.78
CA PRO A 125 26.88 -16.49 -13.40
C PRO A 125 26.54 -15.00 -13.25
N ASP A 126 25.88 -14.64 -12.15
CA ASP A 126 25.55 -13.25 -11.84
C ASP A 126 26.82 -12.52 -11.34
N PRO A 127 27.29 -11.45 -12.04
CA PRO A 127 28.51 -10.74 -11.66
C PRO A 127 28.45 -10.15 -10.24
N ALA A 128 27.31 -9.60 -9.83
CA ALA A 128 27.14 -9.04 -8.50
C ALA A 128 27.16 -10.15 -7.44
N HIS A 129 26.53 -11.29 -7.72
CA HIS A 129 26.59 -12.45 -6.85
C HIS A 129 28.04 -12.95 -6.68
N ALA A 130 28.80 -13.10 -7.77
CA ALA A 130 30.19 -13.55 -7.73
C ALA A 130 31.09 -12.64 -6.89
N ARG A 131 30.87 -11.31 -6.95
CA ARG A 131 31.61 -10.32 -6.16
C ARG A 131 31.22 -10.32 -4.68
N LEU A 132 29.97 -10.64 -4.36
CA LEU A 132 29.46 -10.71 -2.98
C LEU A 132 29.71 -12.06 -2.32
N LEU A 133 29.89 -13.13 -3.09
CA LEU A 133 30.00 -14.50 -2.57
C LEU A 133 31.00 -14.64 -1.40
N PRO A 134 32.22 -14.05 -1.42
CA PRO A 134 33.13 -14.15 -0.28
C PRO A 134 32.55 -13.57 1.02
N LEU A 135 31.85 -12.44 0.93
CA LEU A 135 31.16 -11.82 2.06
C LEU A 135 29.98 -12.69 2.52
N LEU A 136 29.17 -13.18 1.59
CA LEU A 136 28.01 -14.01 1.89
C LEU A 136 28.40 -15.31 2.58
N LEU A 137 29.47 -15.97 2.12
CA LEU A 137 30.03 -17.16 2.77
C LEU A 137 30.57 -16.85 4.17
N ALA A 138 31.26 -15.72 4.37
CA ALA A 138 31.73 -15.31 5.69
C ALA A 138 30.59 -15.06 6.69
N LEU A 139 29.38 -14.77 6.19
CA LEU A 139 28.16 -14.56 6.96
C LEU A 139 27.30 -15.81 7.11
N CYS A 140 27.71 -16.96 6.56
CA CYS A 140 27.01 -18.22 6.78
C CYS A 140 27.30 -18.75 8.21
N PRO A 141 26.31 -19.38 8.86
CA PRO A 141 26.55 -20.07 10.12
C PRO A 141 27.60 -21.17 9.95
N ARG A 142 28.42 -21.42 10.97
CA ARG A 142 29.44 -22.50 10.96
C ARG A 142 28.83 -23.86 10.64
N ALA A 143 27.64 -24.13 11.18
CA ALA A 143 26.91 -25.38 10.93
C ALA A 143 26.52 -25.59 9.45
N ALA A 144 26.53 -24.54 8.61
CA ALA A 144 26.29 -24.68 7.17
C ALA A 144 27.48 -25.29 6.41
N PHE A 145 28.69 -25.27 6.98
CA PHE A 145 29.92 -25.82 6.36
C PHE A 145 30.17 -27.29 6.75
N GLY A 146 29.13 -28.05 7.06
CA GLY A 146 29.25 -29.45 7.46
C GLY A 146 29.79 -30.34 6.34
N GLY A 147 30.73 -31.23 6.67
CA GLY A 147 31.24 -32.26 5.74
C GLY A 147 32.16 -31.72 4.64
N ASP A 148 32.93 -30.66 4.91
CA ASP A 148 33.85 -30.00 3.97
C ASP A 148 33.18 -29.40 2.71
N ALA A 149 31.85 -29.26 2.73
CA ALA A 149 31.08 -28.64 1.66
C ALA A 149 31.00 -27.12 1.84
N ILE A 150 31.18 -26.37 0.75
CA ILE A 150 30.89 -24.93 0.71
C ILE A 150 29.38 -24.77 0.56
N PRO A 151 28.69 -24.06 1.47
CA PRO A 151 27.25 -23.85 1.37
C PRO A 151 26.92 -23.00 0.15
N ASP A 152 25.87 -23.39 -0.56
CA ASP A 152 25.26 -22.55 -1.59
C ASP A 152 24.45 -21.42 -0.93
N VAL A 153 24.64 -20.19 -1.41
CA VAL A 153 23.92 -19.01 -0.92
C VAL A 153 23.14 -18.40 -2.09
N PRO A 154 21.90 -18.83 -2.32
CA PRO A 154 21.11 -18.32 -3.44
C PRO A 154 20.81 -16.83 -3.26
N LEU A 155 20.90 -16.09 -4.36
CA LEU A 155 20.51 -14.69 -4.41
C LEU A 155 19.04 -14.57 -4.82
N LEU A 156 18.17 -14.35 -3.84
CA LEU A 156 16.74 -14.13 -4.04
C LEU A 156 16.49 -12.82 -4.82
N SER A 157 15.35 -12.78 -5.51
CA SER A 157 14.88 -11.61 -6.24
C SER A 157 13.55 -11.15 -5.67
N PHE A 158 13.42 -9.84 -5.47
CA PHE A 158 12.12 -9.24 -5.21
C PHE A 158 11.37 -9.15 -6.53
N HIS A 159 10.15 -9.64 -6.58
CA HIS A 159 9.26 -9.40 -7.71
C HIS A 159 8.08 -8.61 -7.19
N ASP A 160 7.93 -7.40 -7.70
CA ASP A 160 6.68 -6.64 -7.63
C ASP A 160 6.18 -6.34 -9.04
N ASP A 161 5.08 -5.60 -9.10
CA ASP A 161 4.44 -5.19 -10.33
C ASP A 161 5.15 -4.00 -11.01
N LEU A 162 6.34 -3.58 -10.55
CA LEU A 162 7.00 -2.38 -11.04
C LEU A 162 8.02 -2.65 -12.14
N LEU A 163 7.90 -1.90 -13.23
CA LEU A 163 8.87 -1.82 -14.33
C LEU A 163 9.82 -0.62 -14.16
N ARG A 164 9.30 0.50 -13.65
CA ARG A 164 10.07 1.75 -13.42
C ARG A 164 9.49 2.53 -12.25
N LEU A 165 10.34 3.32 -11.60
CA LEU A 165 9.98 4.22 -10.51
C LEU A 165 10.76 5.54 -10.61
N ALA A 166 10.06 6.66 -10.51
CA ALA A 166 10.61 8.01 -10.52
C ALA A 166 10.01 8.84 -9.38
N PRO A 167 10.77 9.20 -8.33
CA PRO A 167 10.29 10.09 -7.30
C PRO A 167 9.97 11.48 -7.88
N VAL A 168 8.75 11.97 -7.63
CA VAL A 168 8.27 13.28 -8.10
C VAL A 168 8.43 14.33 -7.01
N LYS A 169 8.04 13.99 -5.78
CA LYS A 169 8.09 14.92 -4.64
C LYS A 169 8.22 14.15 -3.33
N VAL A 170 9.02 14.71 -2.43
CA VAL A 170 9.05 14.32 -1.02
C VAL A 170 8.66 15.54 -0.21
N VAL A 171 7.70 15.39 0.69
CA VAL A 171 7.23 16.46 1.57
C VAL A 171 6.89 15.86 2.93
N ALA A 172 6.87 16.69 3.98
CA ALA A 172 6.46 16.25 5.30
C ALA A 172 5.27 17.10 5.79
N GLY A 173 4.22 16.43 6.24
CA GLY A 173 3.07 17.04 6.89
C GLY A 173 3.15 16.94 8.41
N PRO A 174 2.43 17.80 9.16
CA PRO A 174 2.45 17.80 10.63
C PRO A 174 1.81 16.56 11.27
N VAL A 175 0.92 15.83 10.56
CA VAL A 175 0.20 14.67 11.12
C VAL A 175 0.73 13.36 10.53
N VAL A 176 0.85 13.30 9.20
CA VAL A 176 1.30 12.10 8.50
C VAL A 176 2.82 11.93 8.54
N GLY A 177 3.57 13.03 8.70
CA GLY A 177 5.02 13.03 8.59
C GLY A 177 5.47 13.00 7.12
N GLU A 178 6.62 12.38 6.86
CA GLU A 178 7.20 12.32 5.51
C GLU A 178 6.35 11.46 4.57
N MET A 179 6.04 11.98 3.39
CA MET A 179 5.30 11.32 2.32
C MET A 179 6.01 11.49 0.99
N VAL A 180 5.83 10.51 0.11
CA VAL A 180 6.47 10.43 -1.21
C VAL A 180 5.39 10.34 -2.27
N VAL A 181 5.52 11.20 -3.29
CA VAL A 181 4.83 11.09 -4.57
C VAL A 181 5.82 10.51 -5.57
N GLU A 182 5.44 9.42 -6.22
CA GLU A 182 6.28 8.73 -7.19
C GLU A 182 5.46 8.33 -8.42
N ASP A 183 6.05 8.50 -9.61
CA ASP A 183 5.49 7.99 -10.85
C ASP A 183 6.12 6.64 -11.15
N VAL A 184 5.29 5.67 -11.52
CA VAL A 184 5.70 4.29 -11.74
C VAL A 184 5.14 3.77 -13.06
N ALA A 185 5.90 2.89 -13.71
CA ALA A 185 5.37 2.03 -14.76
C ALA A 185 5.06 0.66 -14.14
N VAL A 186 3.83 0.22 -14.27
CA VAL A 186 3.32 -1.03 -13.68
C VAL A 186 3.14 -2.06 -14.80
N ASP A 187 3.63 -3.27 -14.58
CA ASP A 187 3.34 -4.41 -15.44
C ASP A 187 1.88 -4.83 -15.24
N CYS A 188 1.11 -4.84 -16.32
CA CYS A 188 -0.31 -5.20 -16.32
C CYS A 188 -0.60 -6.37 -17.27
N ALA A 189 0.40 -7.19 -17.59
CA ALA A 189 0.28 -8.31 -18.51
C ALA A 189 -0.99 -9.17 -18.23
N PRO A 190 -1.78 -9.51 -19.27
CA PRO A 190 -1.49 -9.37 -20.69
C PRO A 190 -1.79 -7.98 -21.28
N ARG A 191 -2.28 -7.02 -20.47
CA ARG A 191 -2.45 -5.63 -20.92
C ARG A 191 -1.09 -4.94 -21.03
N SER A 192 -1.05 -3.85 -21.78
CA SER A 192 0.11 -2.97 -21.84
C SER A 192 0.43 -2.41 -20.46
N ALA A 193 1.72 -2.17 -20.20
CA ALA A 193 2.15 -1.47 -19.00
C ALA A 193 1.41 -0.14 -18.82
N GLU A 194 1.05 0.17 -17.58
CA GLU A 194 0.36 1.40 -17.22
C GLU A 194 1.29 2.35 -16.48
N LEU A 195 1.25 3.63 -16.83
CA LEU A 195 1.83 4.66 -15.96
C LEU A 195 0.85 4.99 -14.85
N ARG A 196 1.36 5.05 -13.63
CA ARG A 196 0.57 5.38 -12.44
C ARG A 196 1.36 6.29 -11.52
N ARG A 197 0.67 7.15 -10.79
CA ARG A 197 1.24 7.96 -9.70
C ARG A 197 0.81 7.37 -8.37
N ARG A 198 1.77 7.15 -7.47
CA ARG A 198 1.56 6.59 -6.12
C ARG A 198 1.83 7.67 -5.07
N LEU A 199 0.99 7.68 -4.04
CA LEU A 199 1.23 8.34 -2.76
C LEU A 199 1.60 7.28 -1.72
N ARG A 200 2.71 7.49 -1.01
CA ARG A 200 3.14 6.63 0.09
C ARG A 200 3.49 7.47 1.30
N PHE A 201 3.00 7.06 2.47
CA PHE A 201 3.40 7.64 3.74
C PHE A 201 4.58 6.85 4.29
N LYS A 202 5.67 7.53 4.67
CA LYS A 202 6.85 6.85 5.20
C LYS A 202 6.65 6.25 6.58
N ARG A 203 5.63 6.70 7.32
CA ARG A 203 5.19 6.02 8.54
C ARG A 203 4.56 4.64 8.28
N MET A 204 4.05 4.42 7.07
CA MET A 204 3.37 3.19 6.64
C MET A 204 3.95 2.66 5.31
N PRO A 205 5.24 2.29 5.22
CA PRO A 205 5.91 2.09 3.93
C PRO A 205 5.36 0.94 3.08
N PHE A 206 4.62 -0.02 3.64
CA PHE A 206 4.06 -1.16 2.86
C PHE A 206 2.80 -0.76 2.12
N LEU A 207 2.12 0.28 2.59
CA LEU A 207 0.84 0.68 2.05
C LEU A 207 1.03 1.81 1.05
N VAL A 208 0.73 1.52 -0.21
CA VAL A 208 0.41 2.56 -1.18
C VAL A 208 -0.93 3.15 -0.78
N GLN A 209 -0.90 4.40 -0.31
CA GLN A 209 -2.08 5.12 0.21
C GLN A 209 -3.05 5.47 -0.92
N THR A 210 -2.51 5.84 -2.07
CA THR A 210 -3.33 6.12 -3.24
C THR A 210 -2.53 5.85 -4.48
N GLN A 211 -3.18 5.26 -5.48
CA GLN A 211 -2.64 5.14 -6.82
C GLN A 211 -3.67 5.63 -7.84
N VAL A 212 -3.21 6.42 -8.81
CA VAL A 212 -4.01 6.90 -9.95
C VAL A 212 -3.28 6.60 -11.25
N ARG A 213 -4.02 6.39 -12.34
CA ARG A 213 -3.42 6.30 -13.67
C ARG A 213 -2.89 7.66 -14.10
N LEU A 214 -1.82 7.65 -14.88
CA LEU A 214 -1.29 8.83 -15.54
C LEU A 214 -1.63 8.76 -17.02
N VAL A 215 -2.21 9.83 -17.54
CA VAL A 215 -2.44 10.03 -18.96
C VAL A 215 -1.41 11.04 -19.50
N ARG A 216 -0.89 10.75 -20.68
CA ARG A 216 -0.02 11.66 -21.42
C ARG A 216 -0.86 12.42 -22.45
N GLN A 217 -0.76 13.75 -22.48
CA GLN A 217 -1.25 14.51 -23.62
C GLN A 217 -0.32 14.25 -24.81
N LEU A 218 -0.68 13.25 -25.63
CA LEU A 218 0.11 12.84 -26.78
C LEU A 218 0.17 13.96 -27.83
N SER A 219 1.39 14.36 -28.19
CA SER A 219 1.66 15.10 -29.42
C SER A 219 2.07 14.11 -30.53
N PRO A 220 1.82 14.41 -31.82
CA PRO A 220 2.26 13.52 -32.89
C PRO A 220 3.79 13.35 -32.88
N GLY A 221 4.27 12.13 -32.63
CA GLY A 221 5.71 11.79 -32.60
C GLY A 221 6.29 11.40 -31.24
N ASP A 222 5.47 11.35 -30.18
CA ASP A 222 5.92 11.00 -28.82
C ASP A 222 6.44 9.56 -28.70
N SER A 223 7.50 9.38 -27.91
CA SER A 223 8.13 8.08 -27.62
C SER A 223 7.23 7.15 -26.80
N LEU A 224 7.61 5.86 -26.73
CA LEU A 224 6.92 4.81 -25.97
C LEU A 224 6.63 5.25 -24.52
N MET A 225 5.49 4.84 -23.96
CA MET A 225 5.02 5.28 -22.63
C MET A 225 6.07 5.17 -21.52
N LEU A 226 6.94 4.14 -21.55
CA LEU A 226 7.99 3.98 -20.53
C LEU A 226 8.99 5.15 -20.52
N ASP A 227 9.31 5.71 -21.70
CA ASP A 227 10.25 6.83 -21.84
C ASP A 227 9.67 8.14 -21.32
N ALA A 228 8.35 8.21 -21.10
CA ALA A 228 7.72 9.40 -20.52
C ALA A 228 8.24 9.70 -19.10
N LEU A 229 8.65 8.66 -18.36
CA LEU A 229 9.30 8.84 -17.05
C LEU A 229 10.73 9.39 -17.19
N ASP A 230 11.35 9.21 -18.37
CA ASP A 230 12.70 9.68 -18.67
C ASP A 230 12.74 11.13 -19.18
N GLU A 231 11.59 11.74 -19.50
CA GLU A 231 11.54 13.14 -19.91
C GLU A 231 11.77 14.08 -18.73
N VAL A 232 12.80 14.90 -18.84
CA VAL A 232 13.15 15.92 -17.83
C VAL A 232 12.03 16.96 -17.80
N GLY A 233 11.21 16.94 -16.75
CA GLY A 233 10.22 17.98 -16.50
C GLY A 233 8.85 17.50 -16.05
N GLY A 234 8.49 16.21 -16.18
CA GLY A 234 7.27 15.59 -15.63
C GLY A 234 5.91 16.24 -16.01
N GLY A 235 5.91 17.35 -16.74
CA GLY A 235 4.75 18.21 -16.94
C GLY A 235 3.72 17.69 -17.93
N SER A 236 4.08 16.68 -18.74
CA SER A 236 3.15 16.07 -19.71
C SER A 236 2.24 15.00 -19.10
N LEU A 237 2.57 14.49 -17.91
CA LEU A 237 1.84 13.41 -17.24
C LEU A 237 0.84 14.00 -16.23
N GLN A 238 -0.44 13.83 -16.55
CA GLN A 238 -1.55 14.27 -15.72
C GLN A 238 -2.26 13.07 -15.11
N PRO A 239 -2.73 13.16 -13.85
CA PRO A 239 -3.55 12.10 -13.26
C PRO A 239 -4.88 11.99 -14.02
N GLU A 240 -5.33 10.76 -14.27
CA GLU A 240 -6.67 10.50 -14.79
C GLU A 240 -7.70 10.77 -13.70
N VAL A 241 -8.51 11.82 -13.87
CA VAL A 241 -9.51 12.25 -12.88
C VAL A 241 -10.86 11.59 -13.18
N GLY A 242 -11.43 10.93 -12.17
CA GLY A 242 -12.75 10.29 -12.28
C GLY A 242 -12.77 8.98 -13.09
N GLY A 243 -11.58 8.48 -13.46
CA GLY A 243 -11.42 7.19 -14.11
C GLY A 243 -11.59 5.99 -13.18
N GLU A 244 -11.23 4.81 -13.70
CA GLU A 244 -11.18 3.55 -12.96
C GLU A 244 -10.21 3.67 -11.77
N LEU A 245 -10.64 3.22 -10.58
CA LEU A 245 -9.75 3.12 -9.43
C LEU A 245 -8.76 1.98 -9.70
N VAL A 246 -7.47 2.22 -9.46
CA VAL A 246 -6.42 1.21 -9.69
C VAL A 246 -5.83 0.63 -8.40
N GLN A 247 -6.17 1.22 -7.26
CA GLN A 247 -5.77 0.72 -5.95
C GLN A 247 -6.82 -0.28 -5.45
N PRO A 248 -6.49 -1.57 -5.26
CA PRO A 248 -7.47 -2.63 -5.02
C PRO A 248 -8.42 -2.39 -3.85
N TYR A 249 -7.90 -1.91 -2.71
CA TYR A 249 -8.75 -1.66 -1.55
C TYR A 249 -9.70 -0.47 -1.78
N LEU A 250 -9.30 0.55 -2.56
CA LEU A 250 -10.19 1.65 -2.95
C LEU A 250 -11.28 1.17 -3.93
N GLN A 251 -10.96 0.24 -4.85
CA GLN A 251 -11.96 -0.43 -5.68
C GLN A 251 -12.97 -1.19 -4.81
N ALA A 252 -12.50 -1.96 -3.83
CA ALA A 252 -13.38 -2.66 -2.89
C ALA A 252 -14.24 -1.70 -2.06
N MET A 253 -13.68 -0.58 -1.58
CA MET A 253 -14.46 0.45 -0.89
C MET A 253 -15.56 1.04 -1.78
N ALA A 254 -15.24 1.38 -3.03
CA ALA A 254 -16.23 1.86 -3.99
C ALA A 254 -17.29 0.77 -4.29
N ALA A 255 -16.89 -0.50 -4.43
CA ALA A 255 -17.82 -1.62 -4.62
C ALA A 255 -18.82 -1.75 -3.46
N GLY A 256 -18.44 -1.39 -2.23
CA GLY A 256 -19.34 -1.38 -1.08
C GLY A 256 -20.60 -0.53 -1.26
N LEU A 257 -20.56 0.49 -2.12
CA LEU A 257 -21.74 1.30 -2.47
C LEU A 257 -22.81 0.50 -3.24
N ALA A 258 -22.46 -0.65 -3.82
CA ALA A 258 -23.42 -1.52 -4.52
C ALA A 258 -24.55 -1.99 -3.60
N VAL A 259 -24.27 -2.15 -2.31
CA VAL A 259 -25.24 -2.57 -1.28
C VAL A 259 -26.39 -1.57 -1.11
N ILE A 260 -26.16 -0.28 -1.42
CA ILE A 260 -27.16 0.79 -1.34
C ILE A 260 -27.53 1.36 -2.71
N ALA A 261 -27.09 0.73 -3.80
CA ALA A 261 -27.31 1.23 -5.16
C ALA A 261 -28.79 1.47 -5.50
N PRO A 262 -29.76 0.63 -5.08
CA PRO A 262 -31.18 0.91 -5.33
C PRO A 262 -31.66 2.23 -4.70
N SER A 263 -31.24 2.52 -3.46
CA SER A 263 -31.57 3.78 -2.77
C SER A 263 -30.93 4.98 -3.45
N MET A 264 -29.70 4.83 -3.93
CA MET A 264 -29.00 5.86 -4.70
C MET A 264 -29.70 6.14 -6.04
N ASP A 265 -30.07 5.10 -6.80
CA ASP A 265 -30.82 5.23 -8.06
C ASP A 265 -32.20 5.90 -7.82
N GLU A 266 -32.88 5.61 -6.72
CA GLU A 266 -34.12 6.28 -6.34
C GLU A 266 -33.89 7.78 -6.05
N SER A 267 -32.85 8.12 -5.29
CA SER A 267 -32.47 9.51 -5.03
C SER A 267 -32.24 10.29 -6.32
N PHE A 268 -31.50 9.70 -7.27
CA PHE A 268 -31.27 10.31 -8.59
C PHE A 268 -32.57 10.48 -9.38
N ARG A 269 -33.47 9.48 -9.35
CA ARG A 269 -34.77 9.54 -10.04
C ARG A 269 -35.66 10.68 -9.50
N LEU A 270 -35.55 10.96 -8.20
CA LEU A 270 -36.25 12.06 -7.54
C LEU A 270 -35.55 13.42 -7.70
N GLY A 271 -34.46 13.49 -8.48
CA GLY A 271 -33.68 14.72 -8.72
C GLY A 271 -32.73 15.08 -7.59
N GLY A 272 -32.57 14.21 -6.59
CA GLY A 272 -31.58 14.35 -5.53
C GLY A 272 -30.18 13.89 -5.96
N LYS A 273 -29.22 14.11 -5.05
CA LYS A 273 -27.88 13.54 -5.15
C LYS A 273 -27.55 12.82 -3.84
N PRO A 274 -27.23 11.51 -3.88
CA PRO A 274 -26.69 10.81 -2.73
C PRO A 274 -25.47 11.55 -2.19
N ARG A 275 -25.36 11.64 -0.86
CA ARG A 275 -24.23 12.31 -0.19
C ARG A 275 -23.29 11.27 0.42
N CYS A 276 -22.00 11.41 0.20
CA CYS A 276 -20.97 10.53 0.75
C CYS A 276 -20.02 11.33 1.64
N LEU A 277 -19.77 10.83 2.85
CA LEU A 277 -18.72 11.34 3.73
C LEU A 277 -17.50 10.42 3.62
N CYS A 278 -16.33 10.96 3.25
CA CYS A 278 -15.08 10.21 3.19
C CYS A 278 -14.13 10.68 4.30
N ALA A 279 -13.88 9.83 5.28
CA ALA A 279 -12.92 10.05 6.36
C ALA A 279 -11.56 9.47 5.95
N GLY A 280 -10.57 10.34 5.75
CA GLY A 280 -9.31 10.01 5.09
C GLY A 280 -9.41 10.29 3.59
N ILE A 281 -8.58 11.21 3.09
CA ILE A 281 -8.60 11.60 1.66
C ILE A 281 -7.43 10.96 0.93
N GLY A 282 -6.24 10.95 1.54
CA GLY A 282 -5.03 10.51 0.86
C GLY A 282 -4.79 11.31 -0.42
N GLY A 283 -4.63 10.64 -1.56
CA GLY A 283 -4.51 11.30 -2.86
C GLY A 283 -5.85 11.74 -3.47
N GLY A 284 -7.00 11.47 -2.83
CA GLY A 284 -8.31 11.91 -3.28
C GLY A 284 -8.96 11.09 -4.40
N ALA A 285 -8.34 9.97 -4.82
CA ALA A 285 -8.83 9.16 -5.93
C ALA A 285 -10.26 8.64 -5.71
N LEU A 286 -10.56 8.12 -4.50
CA LEU A 286 -11.88 7.61 -4.15
C LEU A 286 -12.95 8.71 -4.25
N LEU A 287 -12.68 9.89 -3.67
CA LEU A 287 -13.60 11.02 -3.70
C LEU A 287 -13.89 11.47 -5.14
N MET A 288 -12.84 11.60 -5.95
CA MET A 288 -12.99 11.99 -7.36
C MET A 288 -13.76 10.95 -8.17
N SER A 289 -13.54 9.65 -7.94
CA SER A 289 -14.31 8.59 -8.61
C SER A 289 -15.77 8.57 -8.18
N ILE A 290 -16.09 8.82 -6.91
CA ILE A 290 -17.48 8.95 -6.44
C ILE A 290 -18.14 10.19 -7.04
N ARG A 291 -17.47 11.35 -6.98
CA ARG A 291 -17.98 12.62 -7.49
C ARG A 291 -18.18 12.61 -9.00
N MET A 292 -17.19 12.15 -9.77
CA MET A 292 -17.21 12.21 -11.24
C MET A 292 -17.86 10.99 -11.86
N GLY A 293 -17.57 9.80 -11.32
CA GLY A 293 -18.09 8.54 -11.84
C GLY A 293 -19.53 8.27 -11.41
N LEU A 294 -19.88 8.54 -10.14
CA LEU A 294 -21.24 8.31 -9.62
C LEU A 294 -22.11 9.56 -9.60
N GLN A 295 -21.53 10.77 -9.62
CA GLN A 295 -22.25 12.06 -9.57
C GLN A 295 -22.89 12.34 -8.20
N CYS A 296 -22.32 11.78 -7.14
CA CYS A 296 -22.72 12.04 -5.76
C CYS A 296 -22.16 13.38 -5.26
N ASP A 297 -22.78 13.91 -4.20
CA ASP A 297 -22.19 14.95 -3.37
C ASP A 297 -21.19 14.30 -2.39
N VAL A 298 -20.03 14.89 -2.20
CA VAL A 298 -18.92 14.32 -1.44
C VAL A 298 -18.36 15.34 -0.46
N LEU A 299 -18.35 14.98 0.82
CA LEU A 299 -17.59 15.68 1.84
C LEU A 299 -16.39 14.82 2.23
N GLY A 300 -15.19 15.32 1.99
CA GLY A 300 -13.95 14.69 2.43
C GLY A 300 -13.39 15.31 3.70
N ILE A 301 -12.81 14.51 4.60
CA ILE A 301 -12.09 14.98 5.77
C ILE A 301 -10.68 14.40 5.80
N GLU A 302 -9.68 15.25 5.89
CA GLU A 302 -8.25 14.88 5.99
C GLU A 302 -7.63 15.54 7.21
N ALA A 303 -6.87 14.80 8.01
CA ALA A 303 -6.23 15.34 9.20
C ALA A 303 -5.04 16.25 8.85
N ASP A 304 -4.38 15.99 7.71
CA ASP A 304 -3.18 16.70 7.29
C ASP A 304 -3.41 17.62 6.08
N GLY A 305 -3.36 18.94 6.30
CA GLY A 305 -3.50 19.91 5.21
C GLY A 305 -2.45 19.77 4.11
N VAL A 306 -1.25 19.24 4.41
CA VAL A 306 -0.21 19.00 3.39
C VAL A 306 -0.58 17.83 2.49
N VAL A 307 -1.27 16.81 3.02
CA VAL A 307 -1.80 15.71 2.20
C VAL A 307 -2.83 16.24 1.20
N LEU A 308 -3.70 17.17 1.62
CA LEU A 308 -4.64 17.83 0.70
C LEU A 308 -3.91 18.63 -0.39
N ASP A 309 -2.86 19.36 -0.05
CA ASP A 309 -2.08 20.11 -1.04
C ASP A 309 -1.41 19.18 -2.05
N VAL A 310 -0.92 18.02 -1.59
CA VAL A 310 -0.40 16.96 -2.46
C VAL A 310 -1.49 16.39 -3.36
N ALA A 311 -2.67 16.07 -2.82
CA ALA A 311 -3.80 15.56 -3.57
C ALA A 311 -4.21 16.53 -4.70
N ARG A 312 -4.33 17.83 -4.38
CA ARG A 312 -4.64 18.89 -5.36
C ARG A 312 -3.55 19.04 -6.43
N SER A 313 -2.28 19.09 -6.01
CA SER A 313 -1.17 19.41 -6.91
C SER A 313 -0.72 18.24 -7.78
N HIS A 314 -0.94 17.00 -7.34
CA HIS A 314 -0.34 15.82 -7.97
C HIS A 314 -1.33 14.71 -8.33
N PHE A 315 -2.49 14.63 -7.69
CA PHE A 315 -3.46 13.53 -7.89
C PHE A 315 -4.77 13.98 -8.53
N GLY A 316 -4.92 15.27 -8.84
CA GLY A 316 -6.08 15.79 -9.56
C GLY A 316 -7.32 15.91 -8.68
N LEU A 317 -7.15 16.07 -7.37
CA LEU A 317 -8.25 16.46 -6.48
C LEU A 317 -8.70 17.87 -6.84
N VAL A 318 -9.95 18.00 -7.27
CA VAL A 318 -10.57 19.28 -7.63
C VAL A 318 -11.88 19.42 -6.87
N GLU A 319 -11.96 20.45 -6.03
CA GLU A 319 -13.18 20.81 -5.32
C GLU A 319 -14.15 21.54 -6.25
N ASP A 320 -15.44 21.27 -6.08
CA ASP A 320 -16.53 21.95 -6.78
C ASP A 320 -17.76 22.10 -5.86
N GLU A 321 -18.89 22.50 -6.41
CA GLU A 321 -20.13 22.68 -5.63
C GLU A 321 -20.65 21.39 -4.98
N PHE A 322 -20.22 20.21 -5.43
CA PHE A 322 -20.61 18.88 -4.92
C PHE A 322 -19.41 18.04 -4.43
N LEU A 323 -18.20 18.61 -4.35
CA LEU A 323 -17.06 17.99 -3.69
C LEU A 323 -16.35 19.06 -2.85
N GLN A 324 -16.48 18.92 -1.53
CA GLN A 324 -15.82 19.79 -0.57
C GLN A 324 -14.88 18.98 0.30
N VAL A 325 -13.76 19.57 0.71
CA VAL A 325 -12.85 18.95 1.68
C VAL A 325 -12.66 19.84 2.90
N ARG A 326 -12.44 19.21 4.06
CA ARG A 326 -12.14 19.89 5.32
C ARG A 326 -10.89 19.29 5.94
N VAL A 327 -10.06 20.16 6.50
CA VAL A 327 -8.93 19.73 7.34
C VAL A 327 -9.45 19.51 8.76
N GLY A 328 -9.22 18.33 9.33
CA GLY A 328 -9.54 18.04 10.72
C GLY A 328 -9.58 16.55 11.06
N ASP A 329 -9.82 16.24 12.33
CA ASP A 329 -10.03 14.88 12.79
C ASP A 329 -11.42 14.39 12.37
N ALA A 330 -11.45 13.37 11.52
CA ALA A 330 -12.69 12.82 10.99
C ALA A 330 -13.55 12.14 12.05
N ILE A 331 -12.95 11.51 13.06
CA ILE A 331 -13.71 10.86 14.14
C ILE A 331 -14.41 11.92 14.98
N GLN A 332 -13.68 12.98 15.35
CA GLN A 332 -14.25 14.11 16.09
C GLN A 332 -15.37 14.79 15.28
N MET A 333 -15.17 15.02 13.97
CA MET A 333 -16.18 15.64 13.12
C MET A 333 -17.45 14.78 12.98
N ILE A 334 -17.33 13.45 12.88
CA ILE A 334 -18.48 12.54 12.87
C ILE A 334 -19.28 12.69 14.17
N GLN A 335 -18.60 12.75 15.32
CA GLN A 335 -19.27 12.99 16.60
C GLN A 335 -19.95 14.35 16.61
N ASP A 336 -19.27 15.42 16.18
CA ASP A 336 -19.82 16.77 16.18
C ASP A 336 -21.08 16.86 15.31
N PHE A 337 -21.09 16.23 14.13
CA PHE A 337 -22.27 16.17 13.27
C PHE A 337 -23.45 15.45 13.95
N ALA A 338 -23.17 14.33 14.65
CA ALA A 338 -24.21 13.60 15.38
C ALA A 338 -24.79 14.41 16.55
N HIS A 339 -23.97 15.22 17.25
CA HIS A 339 -24.42 16.05 18.37
C HIS A 339 -25.21 17.30 17.92
N GLN A 340 -24.83 17.90 16.78
CA GLN A 340 -25.51 19.09 16.27
C GLN A 340 -26.94 18.79 15.81
N GLY A 341 -27.23 17.53 15.43
CA GLY A 341 -28.56 17.12 14.99
C GLY A 341 -29.02 17.85 13.72
N ASP A 342 -28.08 18.31 12.90
CA ASP A 342 -28.36 19.03 11.67
C ASP A 342 -29.04 18.07 10.67
N PRO A 343 -30.29 18.35 10.24
CA PRO A 343 -31.00 17.49 9.29
C PRO A 343 -30.28 17.35 7.94
N ASP A 344 -29.35 18.26 7.60
CA ASP A 344 -28.53 18.13 6.39
C ASP A 344 -27.48 17.01 6.52
N MET A 345 -27.15 16.57 7.74
CA MET A 345 -26.19 15.47 8.01
C MET A 345 -26.86 14.11 7.84
N ASN A 346 -27.29 13.84 6.61
CA ASN A 346 -28.01 12.65 6.19
C ASN A 346 -27.30 11.98 5.01
N PHE A 347 -26.19 11.29 5.31
CA PHE A 347 -25.31 10.72 4.29
C PHE A 347 -25.84 9.37 3.79
N SER A 348 -25.83 9.17 2.47
CA SER A 348 -26.09 7.86 1.88
C SER A 348 -24.98 6.86 2.21
N ALA A 349 -23.73 7.34 2.27
CA ALA A 349 -22.60 6.52 2.70
C ALA A 349 -21.62 7.30 3.58
N ILE A 350 -21.05 6.62 4.56
CA ILE A 350 -19.84 7.07 5.27
C ILE A 350 -18.75 6.06 4.97
N MET A 351 -17.66 6.52 4.38
CA MET A 351 -16.53 5.71 3.94
C MET A 351 -15.31 6.09 4.77
N VAL A 352 -14.80 5.15 5.56
CA VAL A 352 -13.70 5.38 6.50
C VAL A 352 -12.46 4.65 6.02
N ASP A 353 -11.46 5.42 5.62
CA ASP A 353 -10.11 5.01 5.24
C ASP A 353 -9.08 5.74 6.11
N LEU A 354 -9.07 5.41 7.40
CA LEU A 354 -8.16 6.00 8.38
C LEU A 354 -7.09 4.96 8.75
N ASP A 355 -5.83 5.36 8.78
CA ASP A 355 -4.74 4.54 9.31
C ASP A 355 -4.48 4.85 10.79
N SER A 356 -4.02 3.84 11.54
CA SER A 356 -3.55 4.05 12.91
C SER A 356 -2.23 4.83 12.90
N SER A 357 -2.15 5.88 13.73
CA SER A 357 -0.89 6.58 13.99
C SER A 357 0.02 5.85 14.98
N ASP A 358 -0.45 4.74 15.56
CA ASP A 358 0.20 4.09 16.68
C ASP A 358 1.29 3.11 16.22
N ALA A 359 2.53 3.58 16.17
CA ALA A 359 3.69 2.82 15.67
C ALA A 359 3.92 1.49 16.41
N ILE A 360 3.37 1.33 17.61
CA ILE A 360 3.46 0.11 18.42
C ILE A 360 2.60 -1.03 17.83
N CYS A 361 1.45 -0.71 17.23
CA CYS A 361 0.51 -1.70 16.71
C CYS A 361 0.85 -2.18 15.29
N GLY A 362 1.91 -1.64 14.69
CA GLY A 362 2.24 -1.89 13.28
C GLY A 362 1.26 -1.21 12.33
N VAL A 363 1.21 -1.69 11.09
CA VAL A 363 0.26 -1.20 10.08
C VAL A 363 -1.12 -1.74 10.42
N SER A 364 -2.00 -0.91 10.97
CA SER A 364 -3.40 -1.26 11.21
C SER A 364 -4.34 -0.14 10.77
N ALA A 365 -5.55 -0.52 10.37
CA ALA A 365 -6.63 0.39 10.02
C ALA A 365 -7.96 -0.23 10.45
N PRO A 366 -8.92 0.54 11.01
CA PRO A 366 -8.81 1.94 11.42
C PRO A 366 -8.08 2.12 12.78
N PRO A 367 -7.88 3.37 13.27
CA PRO A 367 -7.56 3.62 14.68
C PRO A 367 -8.55 2.93 15.62
N LEU A 368 -8.07 2.42 16.78
CA LEU A 368 -8.92 1.76 17.79
C LEU A 368 -10.09 2.62 18.27
N GLU A 369 -9.94 3.94 18.22
CA GLU A 369 -11.01 4.86 18.57
C GLU A 369 -12.23 4.75 17.63
N MET A 370 -12.00 4.55 16.34
CA MET A 370 -13.06 4.38 15.35
C MET A 370 -13.89 3.11 15.58
N THR A 371 -13.33 2.11 16.27
CA THR A 371 -14.04 0.85 16.58
C THR A 371 -14.87 0.91 17.86
N LYS A 372 -14.88 2.05 18.57
CA LYS A 372 -15.73 2.24 19.75
C LYS A 372 -17.19 2.31 19.33
N GLU A 373 -18.04 1.60 20.06
CA GLU A 373 -19.49 1.56 19.82
C GLU A 373 -20.13 2.96 19.75
N SER A 374 -19.70 3.88 20.63
CA SER A 374 -20.19 5.26 20.64
C SER A 374 -19.91 6.02 19.33
N ILE A 375 -18.77 5.77 18.69
CA ILE A 375 -18.43 6.40 17.40
C ILE A 375 -19.24 5.76 16.29
N LEU A 376 -19.39 4.43 16.29
CA LEU A 376 -20.22 3.74 15.30
C LEU A 376 -21.71 4.14 15.40
N LEU A 377 -22.22 4.38 16.61
CA LEU A 377 -23.56 4.94 16.83
C LEU A 377 -23.68 6.38 16.32
N ALA A 378 -22.65 7.21 16.50
CA ALA A 378 -22.60 8.55 15.92
C ALA A 378 -22.65 8.48 14.38
N SER A 379 -21.84 7.60 13.77
CA SER A 379 -21.89 7.34 12.32
C SER A 379 -23.27 6.89 11.86
N ARG A 380 -23.92 5.96 12.57
CA ARG A 380 -25.29 5.52 12.27
C ARG A 380 -26.31 6.66 12.35
N THR A 381 -26.13 7.60 13.28
CA THR A 381 -27.07 8.72 13.49
C THR A 381 -27.10 9.69 12.33
N ILE A 382 -25.96 9.90 11.66
CA ILE A 382 -25.83 10.81 10.50
C ILE A 382 -25.96 10.10 9.15
N LEU A 383 -26.25 8.80 9.15
CA LEU A 383 -26.55 8.02 7.95
C LEU A 383 -28.04 8.08 7.62
N HIS A 384 -28.34 8.08 6.32
CA HIS A 384 -29.67 7.83 5.80
C HIS A 384 -30.19 6.47 6.27
N ARG A 385 -31.50 6.35 6.43
CA ARG A 385 -32.15 5.09 6.85
C ARG A 385 -31.81 3.89 5.95
N ASP A 386 -31.50 4.17 4.69
CA ASP A 386 -31.11 3.20 3.66
C ASP A 386 -29.61 3.33 3.32
N GLY A 387 -28.83 3.96 4.20
CA GLY A 387 -27.42 4.24 4.01
C GLY A 387 -26.49 3.14 4.53
N ALA A 388 -25.21 3.26 4.21
CA ALA A 388 -24.17 2.30 4.59
C ALA A 388 -22.92 2.96 5.19
N PHE A 389 -22.36 2.30 6.20
CA PHE A 389 -21.04 2.55 6.74
C PHE A 389 -20.04 1.58 6.09
N ILE A 390 -19.02 2.11 5.40
CA ILE A 390 -18.03 1.36 4.64
C ILE A 390 -16.66 1.61 5.28
N LEU A 391 -15.98 0.56 5.70
CA LEU A 391 -14.76 0.64 6.50
C LEU A 391 -13.63 -0.19 5.87
N ASN A 392 -12.50 0.45 5.58
CA ASN A 392 -11.25 -0.26 5.29
C ASN A 392 -10.65 -0.81 6.60
N VAL A 393 -10.32 -2.10 6.62
CA VAL A 393 -9.78 -2.79 7.78
C VAL A 393 -8.48 -3.50 7.40
N ILE A 394 -7.41 -3.15 8.10
CA ILE A 394 -6.15 -3.90 8.14
C ILE A 394 -6.01 -4.41 9.58
N PRO A 395 -6.36 -5.67 9.87
CA PRO A 395 -6.29 -6.18 11.23
C PRO A 395 -4.82 -6.24 11.68
N PRO A 396 -4.52 -5.95 12.95
CA PRO A 396 -3.18 -6.12 13.48
C PRO A 396 -2.75 -7.60 13.38
N ALA A 397 -1.44 -7.83 13.32
CA ALA A 397 -0.85 -9.17 13.32
C ALA A 397 -1.08 -9.87 14.67
N ALA A 398 -2.29 -10.37 14.88
CA ALA A 398 -2.75 -11.03 16.09
C ALA A 398 -3.69 -12.19 15.73
N ASP A 399 -4.11 -12.95 16.74
CA ASP A 399 -4.96 -14.15 16.71
C ASP A 399 -6.38 -13.98 16.12
N GLY A 400 -6.66 -12.89 15.40
CA GLY A 400 -7.97 -12.58 14.82
C GLY A 400 -8.99 -12.02 15.81
N SER A 401 -8.63 -11.84 17.10
CA SER A 401 -9.53 -11.32 18.13
C SER A 401 -10.04 -9.91 17.82
N PHE A 402 -9.19 -9.02 17.31
CA PHE A 402 -9.58 -7.67 16.91
C PHE A 402 -10.68 -7.68 15.84
N TYR A 403 -10.46 -8.44 14.77
CA TYR A 403 -11.39 -8.50 13.65
C TYR A 403 -12.76 -9.05 14.08
N LYS A 404 -12.74 -10.11 14.90
CA LYS A 404 -13.96 -10.68 15.48
C LYS A 404 -14.69 -9.67 16.37
N GLY A 405 -13.98 -8.98 17.26
CA GLY A 405 -14.57 -7.97 18.14
C GLY A 405 -15.19 -6.81 17.37
N LEU A 406 -14.53 -6.35 16.30
CA LEU A 406 -15.07 -5.31 15.41
C LEU A 406 -16.38 -5.76 14.75
N ILE A 407 -16.43 -6.99 14.22
CA ILE A 407 -17.65 -7.57 13.64
C ILE A 407 -18.78 -7.62 14.68
N ASP A 408 -18.49 -8.04 15.92
CA ASP A 408 -19.51 -8.14 16.97
C ASP A 408 -20.11 -6.77 17.31
N VAL A 409 -19.28 -5.71 17.40
CA VAL A 409 -19.77 -4.35 17.63
C VAL A 409 -20.57 -3.84 16.43
N LEU A 410 -20.10 -4.06 15.20
CA LEU A 410 -20.83 -3.64 13.99
C LEU A 410 -22.20 -4.30 13.89
N ARG A 411 -22.33 -5.61 14.21
CA ARG A 411 -23.63 -6.30 14.26
C ARG A 411 -24.55 -5.80 15.37
N HIS A 412 -23.99 -5.27 16.45
CA HIS A 412 -24.80 -4.64 17.50
C HIS A 412 -25.35 -3.29 17.04
N VAL A 413 -24.55 -2.52 16.30
CA VAL A 413 -24.88 -1.15 15.89
C VAL A 413 -25.67 -1.10 14.59
N PHE A 414 -25.46 -2.00 13.62
CA PHE A 414 -26.05 -1.98 12.27
C PHE A 414 -26.94 -3.19 12.00
N SER A 415 -27.79 -3.10 10.97
CA SER A 415 -28.78 -4.14 10.66
C SER A 415 -28.21 -5.34 9.93
N GLU A 416 -27.39 -5.09 8.91
CA GLU A 416 -26.71 -6.14 8.14
C GLU A 416 -25.25 -5.79 7.94
N LEU A 417 -24.43 -6.82 7.75
CA LEU A 417 -23.00 -6.68 7.57
C LEU A 417 -22.55 -7.50 6.36
N TYR A 418 -21.64 -6.92 5.60
CA TYR A 418 -21.03 -7.50 4.43
C TYR A 418 -19.52 -7.34 4.50
N GLU A 419 -18.82 -8.23 3.81
CA GLU A 419 -17.37 -8.24 3.68
C GLU A 419 -16.99 -8.31 2.19
N ILE A 420 -15.96 -7.55 1.83
CA ILE A 420 -15.28 -7.63 0.54
C ILE A 420 -13.82 -7.93 0.81
N ASN A 421 -13.37 -9.13 0.41
CA ASN A 421 -11.98 -9.54 0.54
C ASN A 421 -11.14 -8.92 -0.59
N VAL A 422 -10.15 -8.10 -0.23
CA VAL A 422 -9.29 -7.40 -1.20
C VAL A 422 -8.27 -8.35 -1.87
N SER A 423 -8.20 -9.61 -1.41
CA SER A 423 -7.35 -10.68 -1.96
C SER A 423 -5.84 -10.39 -1.94
N ASN A 424 -5.42 -9.34 -1.23
CA ASN A 424 -4.02 -9.06 -0.92
C ASN A 424 -3.55 -9.72 0.40
N GLY A 425 -4.48 -10.39 1.12
CA GLY A 425 -4.20 -11.07 2.39
C GLY A 425 -4.13 -10.16 3.61
N GLU A 426 -4.28 -8.84 3.44
CA GLU A 426 -4.08 -7.84 4.51
C GLU A 426 -5.28 -6.91 4.69
N ASN A 427 -6.02 -6.58 3.62
CA ASN A 427 -7.13 -5.64 3.65
C ASN A 427 -8.48 -6.34 3.48
N PHE A 428 -9.44 -5.91 4.29
CA PHE A 428 -10.85 -6.24 4.16
C PHE A 428 -11.64 -4.93 4.11
N VAL A 429 -12.72 -4.91 3.33
CA VAL A 429 -13.70 -3.83 3.42
C VAL A 429 -14.96 -4.39 4.06
N LEU A 430 -15.34 -3.80 5.19
CA LEU A 430 -16.61 -4.10 5.86
C LEU A 430 -17.66 -3.08 5.44
N VAL A 431 -18.87 -3.54 5.11
CA VAL A 431 -20.00 -2.69 4.74
C VAL A 431 -21.17 -3.01 5.67
N ALA A 432 -21.59 -2.05 6.47
CA ALA A 432 -22.65 -2.19 7.45
C ALA A 432 -23.84 -1.28 7.10
N THR A 433 -25.04 -1.84 6.99
CA THR A 433 -26.24 -1.09 6.56
C THR A 433 -27.14 -0.71 7.73
N VAL A 434 -27.79 0.45 7.64
CA VAL A 434 -28.71 0.93 8.69
C VAL A 434 -29.99 0.09 8.75
N SER A 435 -30.45 -0.41 7.61
CA SER A 435 -31.65 -1.23 7.42
C SER A 435 -31.36 -2.46 6.54
N PRO A 436 -32.20 -3.51 6.57
CA PRO A 436 -32.02 -4.69 5.73
C PRO A 436 -32.08 -4.39 4.23
N VAL A 437 -31.26 -5.08 3.43
CA VAL A 437 -31.22 -4.95 1.97
C VAL A 437 -31.95 -6.11 1.31
N GLU A 438 -33.04 -5.83 0.61
CA GLU A 438 -33.93 -6.86 0.06
C GLU A 438 -33.33 -7.63 -1.13
N THR A 439 -32.41 -7.05 -1.92
CA THR A 439 -31.74 -7.73 -3.05
C THR A 439 -30.51 -6.95 -3.53
N ILE A 440 -29.30 -7.49 -3.31
CA ILE A 440 -28.04 -6.78 -3.60
C ILE A 440 -27.60 -6.93 -5.07
N LEU A 441 -27.91 -8.07 -5.70
CA LEU A 441 -27.24 -8.48 -6.94
C LEU A 441 -28.14 -9.14 -8.00
N ALA A 442 -29.43 -9.34 -7.73
CA ALA A 442 -30.31 -10.05 -8.68
C ALA A 442 -30.68 -9.18 -9.90
N ASP A 443 -30.78 -7.87 -9.73
CA ASP A 443 -31.07 -6.92 -10.80
C ASP A 443 -29.83 -6.07 -11.12
N SER A 444 -29.01 -6.56 -12.04
CA SER A 444 -27.83 -5.85 -12.56
C SER A 444 -28.15 -4.63 -13.44
N SER A 445 -29.36 -4.06 -13.34
CA SER A 445 -29.93 -3.10 -14.29
C SER A 445 -29.89 -1.63 -13.81
N GLY A 446 -29.49 -1.38 -12.57
CA GLY A 446 -29.36 -0.03 -12.00
C GLY A 446 -28.26 0.82 -12.66
N SER A 447 -28.50 2.14 -12.76
CA SER A 447 -27.53 3.07 -13.35
C SER A 447 -26.28 3.18 -12.48
N VAL A 448 -26.47 3.15 -11.15
CA VAL A 448 -25.40 3.19 -10.16
C VAL A 448 -24.54 1.92 -10.24
N LEU A 449 -25.14 0.73 -10.29
CA LEU A 449 -24.39 -0.53 -10.42
C LEU A 449 -23.54 -0.59 -11.69
N THR A 450 -24.09 -0.08 -12.81
CA THR A 450 -23.35 -0.01 -14.08
C THR A 450 -22.14 0.91 -13.98
N LYS A 451 -22.27 2.05 -13.31
CA LYS A 451 -21.15 2.98 -13.07
C LYS A 451 -20.14 2.38 -12.08
N LEU A 452 -20.60 1.72 -11.02
CA LEU A 452 -19.75 1.07 -10.02
C LEU A 452 -18.88 -0.03 -10.64
N ARG A 453 -19.41 -0.88 -11.53
CA ARG A 453 -18.57 -1.87 -12.25
C ARG A 453 -17.41 -1.24 -13.02
N LYS A 454 -17.57 -0.03 -13.56
CA LYS A 454 -16.49 0.67 -14.26
C LYS A 454 -15.43 1.22 -13.31
N LEU A 455 -15.83 1.61 -12.09
CA LEU A 455 -14.92 2.20 -11.10
C LEU A 455 -14.19 1.15 -10.27
N ALA A 456 -14.88 0.08 -9.89
CA ALA A 456 -14.45 -0.91 -8.93
C ALA A 456 -14.10 -2.28 -9.55
N GLY A 457 -14.29 -2.47 -10.84
CA GLY A 457 -13.98 -3.74 -11.51
C GLY A 457 -14.86 -4.88 -11.01
N ASP A 458 -14.24 -6.04 -10.74
CA ASP A 458 -14.86 -7.29 -10.31
C ASP A 458 -15.09 -7.39 -8.79
N PHE A 459 -14.78 -6.33 -8.03
CA PHE A 459 -15.00 -6.33 -6.59
C PHE A 459 -16.50 -6.35 -6.19
N LEU A 460 -17.41 -6.05 -7.11
CA LEU A 460 -18.85 -6.17 -6.83
C LEU A 460 -19.26 -7.63 -6.63
N GLU A 461 -18.59 -8.55 -7.34
CA GLU A 461 -18.81 -9.98 -7.25
C GLU A 461 -18.18 -10.59 -5.98
N HIS A 462 -17.32 -9.84 -5.28
CA HIS A 462 -16.66 -10.26 -4.04
C HIS A 462 -17.45 -9.87 -2.77
N ILE A 463 -18.58 -9.19 -2.92
CA ILE A 463 -19.42 -8.77 -1.79
C ILE A 463 -20.13 -10.00 -1.21
N THR A 464 -19.83 -10.32 0.05
CA THR A 464 -20.45 -11.44 0.78
C THR A 464 -21.13 -10.94 2.04
N ARG A 465 -22.32 -11.47 2.35
CA ARG A 465 -23.02 -11.19 3.60
C ARG A 465 -22.41 -12.03 4.73
N ILE A 466 -22.14 -11.42 5.89
CA ILE A 466 -21.47 -12.09 7.02
C ILE A 466 -22.27 -12.09 8.31
#